data_AF-A0A6J7D9L3-F1
#
_entry.id   AF-A0A6J7D9L3-F1
#
_cell.length_a   1.000
_cell.length_b   1.000
_cell.length_c   1.000
_cell.angle_alpha   90.00
_cell.angle_beta   90.00
_cell.angle_gamma   90.00
#
_symmetry.space_group_name_H-M   'P 1'
#
loop_
_entity.id
_entity.type
_entity.pdbx_description
1 polymer ?
#
loop_
_entity_poly.entity_id
_entity_poly.type
_entity_poly.pdbx_seq_one_letter_code
_entity_poly.pdbx_strand_id
1 'polypeptide(L)'
;MATERELLGKALEDVQAIIGLLGQWAMASQTDSQEIYRVGLNTTRLLMATGDLLIGWLLLRQAEVAVAALAAGASDRDRPFYLGKIETAKWFARNRLPLLAAERAVAEATTLEVMELTEESF
;
A
#
# COMPACT_ATOMS: atom_id res chain seq x y z
N MET A 1 -2.69 -19.82 1.21
CA MET A 1 -2.56 -18.34 1.11
C MET A 1 -3.16 -17.80 -0.18
N ALA A 2 -4.28 -18.36 -0.68
CA ALA A 2 -4.86 -17.88 -1.95
C ALA A 2 -5.50 -16.50 -1.77
N THR A 3 -6.34 -16.35 -0.73
CA THR A 3 -6.97 -15.09 -0.35
C THR A 3 -5.95 -13.98 -0.11
N GLU A 4 -4.87 -14.26 0.62
CA GLU A 4 -3.86 -13.23 0.91
C GLU A 4 -3.10 -12.77 -0.35
N ARG A 5 -2.86 -13.68 -1.30
CA ARG A 5 -2.28 -13.31 -2.61
C ARG A 5 -3.24 -12.46 -3.44
N GLU A 6 -4.53 -12.76 -3.40
CA GLU A 6 -5.57 -11.94 -4.07
C GLU A 6 -5.62 -10.53 -3.48
N LEU A 7 -5.58 -10.40 -2.15
CA LEU A 7 -5.53 -9.11 -1.47
C LEU A 7 -4.27 -8.31 -1.82
N LEU A 8 -3.12 -8.98 -1.96
CA LEU A 8 -1.89 -8.34 -2.44
C LEU A 8 -2.03 -7.85 -3.90
N GLY A 9 -2.71 -8.62 -4.75
CA GLY A 9 -3.01 -8.20 -6.13
C GLY A 9 -3.85 -6.93 -6.18
N LYS A 10 -4.94 -6.87 -5.41
CA LYS A 10 -5.79 -5.67 -5.30
C LYS A 10 -5.01 -4.47 -4.75
N ALA A 11 -4.23 -4.67 -3.70
CA ALA A 11 -3.36 -3.63 -3.16
C ALA A 11 -2.34 -3.10 -4.18
N LEU A 12 -1.79 -3.96 -5.03
CA LEU A 12 -0.90 -3.55 -6.12
C LEU A 12 -1.64 -2.68 -7.14
N GLU A 13 -2.84 -3.09 -7.56
CA GLU A 13 -3.69 -2.32 -8.47
C GLU A 13 -4.01 -0.93 -7.90
N ASP A 14 -4.31 -0.84 -6.60
CA ASP A 14 -4.62 0.43 -5.93
C ASP A 14 -3.41 1.37 -5.88
N VAL A 15 -2.23 0.86 -5.53
CA VAL A 15 -1.00 1.66 -5.55
C VAL A 15 -0.63 2.10 -6.97
N GLN A 16 -0.82 1.23 -7.98
CA GLN A 16 -0.62 1.58 -9.38
C GLN A 16 -1.56 2.68 -9.85
N ALA A 17 -2.83 2.66 -9.41
CA ALA A 17 -3.78 3.71 -9.71
C ALA A 17 -3.36 5.06 -9.12
N ILE A 18 -2.89 5.08 -7.87
CA ILE A 18 -2.33 6.29 -7.23
C ILE A 18 -1.13 6.81 -8.04
N ILE A 19 -0.18 5.94 -8.41
CA ILE A 19 0.96 6.32 -9.26
C ILE A 19 0.50 6.93 -10.58
N GLY A 20 -0.52 6.32 -11.21
CA GLY A 20 -1.12 6.81 -12.45
C GLY A 20 -1.67 8.23 -12.31
N LEU A 21 -2.44 8.51 -11.26
CA LEU A 21 -2.99 9.84 -10.97
C LEU A 21 -1.88 10.88 -10.79
N LEU A 22 -0.87 10.56 -9.99
CA LEU A 22 0.25 11.47 -9.74
C LEU A 22 1.04 11.75 -11.02
N GLY A 23 1.23 10.73 -11.86
CA GLY A 23 1.83 10.89 -13.19
C GLY A 23 1.01 11.80 -14.10
N GLN A 24 -0.32 11.65 -14.11
CA GLN A 24 -1.23 12.49 -14.90
C GLN A 24 -1.14 13.96 -14.47
N TRP A 25 -1.20 14.26 -13.16
CA TRP A 25 -1.07 15.64 -12.66
C TRP A 25 0.31 16.23 -12.91
N ALA A 26 1.38 15.43 -12.77
CA ALA A 26 2.74 15.87 -13.11
C ALA A 26 2.90 16.18 -14.62
N MET A 27 2.18 15.49 -15.49
CA MET A 27 2.15 15.84 -16.92
C MET A 27 1.31 17.09 -17.18
N ALA A 28 0.15 17.20 -16.54
CA ALA A 28 -0.73 18.37 -16.64
C ALA A 28 -0.04 19.65 -16.15
N SER A 29 0.88 19.55 -15.18
CA SER A 29 1.62 20.69 -14.65
C SER A 29 2.55 21.38 -15.64
N GLN A 30 2.81 20.74 -16.78
CA GLN A 30 3.57 21.36 -17.87
C GLN A 30 2.77 22.46 -18.59
N THR A 31 1.44 22.40 -18.51
CA THR A 31 0.52 23.40 -19.08
C THR A 31 -0.21 24.22 -18.03
N ASP A 32 -0.51 23.63 -16.88
CA ASP A 32 -1.15 24.28 -15.74
C ASP A 32 -0.35 24.01 -14.46
N SER A 33 0.55 24.93 -14.10
CA SER A 33 1.50 24.73 -13.01
C SER A 33 0.85 24.41 -11.66
N GLN A 34 -0.42 24.76 -11.43
CA GLN A 34 -1.12 24.47 -10.18
C GLN A 34 -1.38 22.98 -9.98
N GLU A 35 -1.46 22.19 -11.05
CA GLU A 35 -1.68 20.74 -10.99
C GLU A 35 -0.56 20.01 -10.23
N ILE A 36 0.64 20.59 -10.14
CA ILE A 36 1.74 20.01 -9.34
C ILE A 36 1.38 19.93 -7.85
N TYR A 37 0.49 20.80 -7.35
CA TYR A 37 0.08 20.76 -5.95
C TYR A 37 -0.69 19.49 -5.62
N ARG A 38 -1.47 18.93 -6.56
CA ARG A 38 -2.16 17.63 -6.36
C ARG A 38 -1.15 16.51 -6.13
N VAL A 39 -0.02 16.55 -6.83
CA VAL A 39 1.10 15.63 -6.60
C VAL A 39 1.64 15.84 -5.19
N GLY A 40 1.95 17.08 -4.81
CA GLY A 40 2.41 17.46 -3.48
C GLY A 40 1.53 16.92 -2.35
N LEU A 41 0.22 17.17 -2.43
CA LEU A 41 -0.81 16.74 -1.48
C LEU A 41 -0.94 15.21 -1.34
N ASN A 42 -0.42 14.45 -2.30
CA ASN A 42 -0.51 12.98 -2.31
C ASN A 42 0.83 12.26 -2.16
N THR A 43 1.97 12.96 -2.16
CA THR A 43 3.29 12.32 -2.09
C THR A 43 3.46 11.42 -0.87
N THR A 44 3.11 11.90 0.33
CA THR A 44 3.17 11.09 1.56
C THR A 44 2.24 9.88 1.52
N ARG A 45 1.06 10.03 0.92
CA ARG A 45 0.11 8.93 0.72
C ARG A 45 0.71 7.83 -0.16
N LEU A 46 1.29 8.21 -1.30
CA LEU A 46 1.97 7.28 -2.18
C LEU A 46 3.13 6.56 -1.45
N LEU A 47 3.93 7.30 -0.68
CA LEU A 47 5.04 6.74 0.10
C LEU A 47 4.55 5.68 1.09
N MET A 48 3.53 5.99 1.89
CA MET A 48 3.00 5.10 2.91
C MET A 48 2.28 3.88 2.30
N ALA A 49 1.49 4.09 1.24
CA ALA A 49 0.79 3.01 0.53
C ALA A 49 1.78 2.03 -0.12
N THR A 50 2.86 2.54 -0.71
CA THR A 50 3.95 1.71 -1.25
C THR A 50 4.64 0.91 -0.15
N GLY A 51 4.85 1.52 1.02
CA GLY A 51 5.39 0.84 2.20
C GLY A 51 4.52 -0.35 2.64
N ASP A 52 3.22 -0.13 2.81
CA ASP A 52 2.27 -1.18 3.21
C ASP A 52 2.20 -2.31 2.16
N LEU A 53 2.23 -1.97 0.87
CA LEU A 53 2.30 -2.96 -0.21
C LEU A 53 3.56 -3.84 -0.11
N LEU A 54 4.74 -3.23 0.04
CA LEU A 54 6.01 -3.96 0.14
C LEU A 54 6.08 -4.82 1.42
N ILE A 55 5.59 -4.30 2.55
CA ILE A 55 5.52 -5.07 3.80
C ILE A 55 4.62 -6.29 3.62
N GLY A 56 3.43 -6.11 3.05
CA GLY A 56 2.51 -7.22 2.76
C GLY A 56 3.14 -8.29 1.87
N TRP A 57 3.82 -7.87 0.79
CA TRP A 57 4.53 -8.78 -0.09
C TRP A 57 5.64 -9.57 0.62
N LEU A 58 6.50 -8.88 1.39
CA LEU A 58 7.61 -9.51 2.09
C LEU A 58 7.13 -10.46 3.19
N LEU A 59 6.06 -10.13 3.91
CA LEU A 59 5.45 -11.01 4.92
C LEU A 59 4.89 -12.28 4.27
N LEU A 60 4.21 -12.16 3.13
CA LEU A 60 3.69 -13.33 2.41
C LEU A 60 4.82 -14.22 1.88
N ARG A 61 5.91 -13.64 1.36
CA ARG A 61 7.11 -14.42 0.99
C ARG A 61 7.70 -15.16 2.20
N GLN A 62 7.80 -14.51 3.35
CA GLN A 62 8.26 -15.17 4.59
C GLN A 62 7.32 -16.29 5.03
N ALA A 63 6.01 -16.12 4.89
CA ALA A 63 5.04 -17.16 5.21
C ALA A 63 5.15 -18.37 4.29
N GLU A 64 5.48 -18.19 3.01
CA GLU A 64 5.75 -19.31 2.10
C GLU A 64 6.96 -20.13 2.53
N VAL A 65 8.06 -19.45 2.91
CA VAL A 65 9.25 -20.10 3.46
C VAL A 65 8.90 -20.85 4.76
N ALA A 66 8.08 -20.25 5.63
CA ALA A 66 7.65 -20.86 6.88
C ALA A 66 6.79 -22.12 6.65
N VAL A 67 5.87 -22.09 5.68
CA VAL A 67 5.06 -23.26 5.29
C VAL A 67 5.97 -24.38 4.78
N ALA A 68 6.94 -24.06 3.91
CA ALA A 68 7.88 -25.04 3.39
C ALA A 68 8.76 -25.66 4.49
N ALA A 69 9.25 -24.85 5.43
CA ALA A 69 10.06 -25.33 6.55
C ALA A 69 9.26 -26.27 7.48
N LEU A 70 8.01 -25.94 7.77
CA LEU A 70 7.12 -26.81 8.55
C LEU A 70 6.86 -28.15 7.82
N ALA A 71 6.62 -28.11 6.51
CA ALA A 71 6.44 -29.31 5.68
C ALA A 71 7.71 -30.18 5.62
N ALA A 72 8.89 -29.57 5.69
CA ALA A 72 10.18 -30.25 5.73
C ALA A 72 10.56 -30.82 7.11
N GLY A 73 9.68 -30.72 8.11
CA GLY A 73 9.91 -31.29 9.44
C GLY A 73 10.72 -30.40 10.38
N ALA A 74 10.47 -29.08 10.36
CA ALA A 74 11.07 -28.15 11.30
C ALA A 74 10.98 -28.63 12.77
N SER A 75 12.03 -28.37 13.53
CA SER A 75 12.17 -28.78 14.94
C SER A 75 11.03 -28.24 15.80
N ASP A 76 10.73 -28.91 16.92
CA ASP A 76 9.71 -28.45 17.87
C ASP A 76 10.02 -27.06 18.44
N ARG A 77 11.31 -26.72 18.54
CA ARG A 77 11.77 -25.40 18.98
C ARG A 77 11.42 -24.30 17.97
N ASP A 78 11.54 -24.58 16.67
CA ASP A 78 11.38 -23.57 15.61
C ASP A 78 9.93 -23.51 15.07
N ARG A 79 9.11 -24.53 15.34
CA ARG A 79 7.71 -24.60 14.91
C ARG A 79 6.86 -23.37 15.32
N PRO A 80 6.92 -22.86 16.58
CA PRO A 80 6.16 -21.67 16.96
C PRO A 80 6.52 -20.42 16.15
N PHE A 81 7.81 -20.26 15.82
CA PHE A 81 8.27 -19.13 15.01
C PHE A 81 7.68 -19.15 13.60
N TYR A 82 7.69 -20.31 12.93
CA TYR A 82 7.13 -20.44 11.59
C TYR A 82 5.61 -20.26 11.56
N LEU A 83 4.89 -20.80 12.56
CA LEU A 83 3.45 -20.55 12.71
C LEU A 83 3.17 -19.05 12.91
N GLY A 84 3.98 -18.36 13.72
CA GLY A 84 3.89 -16.91 13.90
C GLY A 84 4.08 -16.13 12.59
N LYS A 85 5.04 -16.51 11.75
CA LYS A 85 5.24 -15.89 10.42
C LYS A 85 4.02 -16.03 9.52
N ILE A 86 3.40 -17.20 9.51
CA ILE A 86 2.21 -17.49 8.72
C ILE A 86 1.03 -16.62 9.18
N GLU A 87 0.76 -16.60 10.49
CA GLU A 87 -0.39 -15.85 11.02
C GLU A 87 -0.20 -14.34 10.93
N THR A 88 1.01 -13.83 11.18
CA THR A 88 1.32 -12.40 10.98
C THR A 88 1.09 -11.96 9.53
N ALA A 89 1.50 -12.77 8.55
CA ALA A 89 1.30 -12.44 7.14
C ALA A 89 -0.19 -12.43 6.76
N LYS A 90 -0.97 -13.40 7.25
CA LYS A 90 -2.43 -13.44 7.06
C LYS A 90 -3.10 -12.22 7.69
N TRP A 91 -2.74 -11.90 8.93
CA TRP A 91 -3.32 -10.77 9.63
C TRP A 91 -3.02 -9.47 8.89
N PHE A 92 -1.77 -9.23 8.51
CA PHE A 92 -1.40 -8.02 7.78
C PHE A 92 -2.16 -7.91 6.45
N ALA A 93 -2.15 -8.98 5.65
CA ALA A 93 -2.84 -8.99 4.36
C ALA A 93 -4.34 -8.69 4.50
N ARG A 94 -5.00 -9.18 5.55
CA ARG A 94 -6.45 -9.00 5.75
C ARG A 94 -6.83 -7.67 6.41
N ASN A 95 -5.93 -7.02 7.14
CA ASN A 95 -6.25 -5.84 7.95
C ASN A 95 -5.58 -4.55 7.44
N ARG A 96 -4.47 -4.64 6.70
CA ARG A 96 -3.74 -3.48 6.20
C ARG A 96 -3.95 -3.25 4.71
N LEU A 97 -3.80 -4.30 3.89
CA LEU A 97 -3.90 -4.16 2.43
C LEU A 97 -5.24 -3.60 1.94
N PRO A 98 -6.41 -3.95 2.51
CA PRO A 98 -7.68 -3.38 2.07
C PRO A 98 -7.79 -1.86 2.29
N LEU A 99 -6.98 -1.27 3.18
CA LEU A 99 -6.99 0.17 3.42
C LEU A 99 -6.42 0.95 2.23
N LEU A 100 -5.63 0.32 1.35
CA LEU A 100 -5.08 0.99 0.17
C LEU A 100 -6.15 1.38 -0.85
N ALA A 101 -7.27 0.65 -0.90
CA ALA A 101 -8.43 1.04 -1.69
C ALA A 101 -9.04 2.37 -1.20
N ALA A 102 -9.05 2.60 0.12
CA ALA A 102 -9.50 3.86 0.70
C ALA A 102 -8.50 4.99 0.42
N GLU A 103 -7.19 4.74 0.53
CA GLU A 103 -6.17 5.72 0.16
C GLU A 103 -6.29 6.12 -1.32
N ARG A 104 -6.52 5.15 -2.21
CA ARG A 104 -6.79 5.41 -3.62
C ARG A 104 -8.02 6.31 -3.79
N ALA A 105 -9.13 5.99 -3.14
CA ALA A 105 -10.35 6.80 -3.24
C ALA A 105 -10.12 8.24 -2.77
N VAL A 106 -9.32 8.43 -1.71
CA VAL A 106 -8.93 9.78 -1.24
C VAL A 106 -8.03 10.49 -2.26
N ALA A 107 -7.10 9.78 -2.89
CA ALA A 107 -6.28 10.36 -3.97
C ALA A 107 -7.15 10.81 -5.14
N GLU A 108 -8.07 9.95 -5.62
CA GLU A 108 -9.01 10.27 -6.70
C GLU A 108 -9.89 11.50 -6.39
N ALA A 109 -10.24 11.70 -5.11
CA ALA A 109 -11.06 12.83 -4.66
C ALA A 109 -10.26 14.12 -4.36
N THR A 110 -8.95 14.14 -4.56
CA THR A 110 -8.12 15.33 -4.26
C THR A 110 -8.61 16.53 -5.08
N THR A 111 -8.73 17.70 -4.45
CA THR A 111 -8.99 19.00 -5.09
C THR A 111 -7.90 19.99 -4.70
N LEU A 112 -7.91 21.19 -5.30
CA LEU A 112 -6.97 22.27 -4.98
C LEU A 112 -7.54 23.29 -3.98
N GLU A 113 -8.76 23.09 -3.48
CA GLU A 113 -9.46 24.05 -2.60
C GLU A 113 -8.61 24.48 -1.39
N VAL A 114 -7.86 23.54 -0.79
CA VAL A 114 -6.97 23.85 0.34
C VAL A 114 -5.78 24.75 -0.03
N MET A 115 -5.34 24.71 -1.29
CA MET A 115 -4.23 25.52 -1.81
C MET A 115 -4.70 26.93 -2.21
N GLU A 116 -6.01 27.11 -2.40
CA GLU A 116 -6.62 28.39 -2.78
C GLU A 116 -7.02 29.25 -1.57
N LEU A 117 -6.98 28.67 -0.36
CA LEU A 117 -7.27 29.39 0.88
C LEU A 117 -6.23 30.49 1.14
N THR A 118 -6.71 31.62 1.65
CA THR A 118 -5.83 32.69 2.12
C THR A 118 -5.12 32.25 3.40
N GLU A 119 -3.85 32.62 3.54
CA GLU A 119 -3.05 32.28 4.73
C GLU A 119 -3.68 32.80 6.04
N GLU A 120 -4.39 33.94 5.97
CA GLU A 120 -5.13 34.53 7.11
C GLU A 120 -6.24 33.62 7.69
N SER A 121 -6.60 32.53 7.01
CA SER A 121 -7.62 31.58 7.46
C SER A 121 -7.10 30.50 8.42
N PHE A 122 -5.80 30.49 8.75
CA PHE A 122 -5.12 29.51 9.62
C PHE A 122 -4.44 30.18 10.82
#